data_AF-A0A0C2WDA8-F1
#
_entry.id   AF-A0A0C2WDA8-F1
#
_cell.length_a   1.000
_cell.length_b   1.000
_cell.length_c   1.000
_cell.angle_alpha   90.00
_cell.angle_beta   90.00
_cell.angle_gamma   90.00
#
_symmetry.space_group_name_H-M   'P 1'
#
loop_
_entity.id
_entity.type
_entity.pdbx_description
1 polymer ?
#
loop_
_entity_poly.entity_id
_entity_poly.type
_entity_poly.pdbx_seq_one_letter_code
_entity_poly.pdbx_strand_id
1 'polypeptide(L)'
;MSSVTLICDEAGSAKRVTFSKDVGVWSITLEGGVYDPSGTLSAEWKREVLEQEEEKSKRPRGEWKALTRDLEMKVHELKLLKEQVEGSNAARIGTQVEELKQGINDLESAI
;
A
#
# COMPACT_ATOMS: atom_id res chain seq x y z
N MET A 1 -51.05 -16.42 -11.55
CA MET A 1 -50.33 -16.82 -10.32
C MET A 1 -49.90 -15.55 -9.62
N SER A 2 -50.35 -15.33 -8.40
CA SER A 2 -49.95 -14.16 -7.61
C SER A 2 -48.47 -14.31 -7.25
N SER A 3 -47.61 -13.44 -7.79
CA SER A 3 -46.19 -13.39 -7.41
C SER A 3 -46.10 -12.82 -5.99
N VAL A 4 -45.66 -13.65 -5.04
CA VAL A 4 -45.39 -13.20 -3.66
C VAL A 4 -44.01 -12.57 -3.61
N THR A 5 -43.95 -11.31 -3.18
CA THR A 5 -42.69 -10.57 -2.95
C THR A 5 -42.58 -10.26 -1.47
N LEU A 6 -41.43 -10.58 -0.85
CA LEU A 6 -41.17 -10.33 0.56
C LEU A 6 -40.38 -9.04 0.74
N ILE A 7 -40.80 -8.23 1.71
CA ILE A 7 -40.07 -7.01 2.09
C ILE A 7 -39.17 -7.35 3.27
N CYS A 8 -37.89 -7.02 3.16
CA CYS A 8 -36.87 -7.27 4.17
C CYS A 8 -36.28 -5.94 4.66
N ASP A 9 -35.82 -5.91 5.90
CA ASP A 9 -35.19 -4.73 6.50
C ASP A 9 -33.79 -4.49 5.90
N GLU A 10 -32.99 -5.56 5.80
CA GLU A 10 -31.58 -5.55 5.39
C GLU A 10 -31.26 -6.57 4.29
N ALA A 11 -30.16 -6.34 3.56
CA ALA A 11 -29.66 -7.21 2.50
C ALA A 11 -29.38 -8.65 2.99
N GLY A 12 -28.91 -8.81 4.23
CA GLY A 12 -28.63 -10.12 4.83
C GLY A 12 -29.90 -10.99 4.96
N SER A 13 -30.99 -10.38 5.42
CA SER A 13 -32.30 -11.04 5.53
C SER A 13 -32.90 -11.37 4.17
N ALA A 14 -32.84 -10.43 3.23
CA ALA A 14 -33.30 -10.61 1.86
C ALA A 14 -32.60 -11.78 1.16
N LYS A 15 -31.27 -11.89 1.33
CA LYS A 15 -30.46 -13.02 0.82
C LYS A 15 -30.89 -14.36 1.38
N ARG A 16 -31.08 -14.45 2.70
CA ARG A 16 -31.48 -15.72 3.34
C ARG A 16 -32.83 -16.20 2.82
N VAL A 17 -33.78 -15.30 2.68
CA VAL A 17 -35.15 -15.62 2.28
C VAL A 17 -35.25 -15.94 0.79
N THR A 18 -34.56 -15.19 -0.06
CA THR A 18 -34.57 -15.40 -1.51
C THR A 18 -33.86 -16.68 -1.95
N PHE A 19 -32.76 -17.07 -1.27
CA PHE A 19 -31.98 -18.26 -1.64
C PHE A 19 -32.21 -19.49 -0.74
N SER A 20 -33.14 -19.41 0.22
CA SER A 20 -33.55 -20.59 0.99
C SER A 20 -34.32 -21.56 0.10
N LYS A 21 -34.00 -22.85 0.20
CA LYS A 21 -34.69 -23.93 -0.52
C LYS A 21 -36.17 -24.04 -0.14
N ASP A 22 -36.52 -23.60 1.07
CA ASP A 22 -37.88 -23.68 1.61
C ASP A 22 -38.77 -22.50 1.19
N VAL A 23 -38.16 -21.38 0.76
CA VAL A 23 -38.90 -20.14 0.46
C VAL A 23 -38.75 -19.75 -1.01
N GLY A 24 -37.54 -19.44 -1.48
CA GLY A 24 -37.28 -19.22 -2.90
C GLY A 24 -38.18 -18.18 -3.57
N VAL A 25 -38.41 -17.02 -2.96
CA VAL A 25 -39.23 -15.93 -3.53
C VAL A 25 -38.45 -14.62 -3.72
N TRP A 26 -39.01 -13.72 -4.51
CA TRP A 26 -38.46 -12.38 -4.71
C TRP A 26 -38.47 -11.61 -3.40
N SER A 27 -37.38 -10.92 -3.09
CA SER A 27 -37.34 -10.01 -1.95
C SER A 27 -36.81 -8.63 -2.30
N ILE A 28 -37.30 -7.63 -1.57
CA ILE A 28 -36.93 -6.23 -1.73
C ILE A 28 -36.53 -5.69 -0.34
N THR A 29 -35.40 -4.98 -0.24
CA THR A 29 -35.02 -4.30 1.00
C THR A 29 -35.63 -2.91 1.10
N LEU A 30 -35.73 -2.36 2.31
CA LEU A 30 -36.15 -0.97 2.51
C LEU A 30 -35.22 0.03 1.80
N GLU A 31 -33.95 -0.32 1.59
CA GLU A 31 -32.97 0.45 0.83
C GLU A 31 -33.16 0.35 -0.70
N GLY A 32 -34.12 -0.45 -1.17
CA GLY A 32 -34.47 -0.59 -2.58
C GLY A 32 -33.76 -1.72 -3.32
N GLY A 33 -32.97 -2.54 -2.63
CA GLY A 33 -32.27 -3.67 -3.22
C GLY A 33 -33.20 -4.82 -3.55
N VAL A 34 -33.13 -5.32 -4.78
CA VAL A 34 -34.01 -6.38 -5.30
C VAL A 34 -33.24 -7.70 -5.45
N TYR A 35 -33.84 -8.79 -4.99
CA TYR A 35 -33.26 -10.13 -4.96
C TYR A 35 -34.19 -11.15 -5.62
N ASP A 36 -33.64 -11.88 -6.58
CA ASP A 36 -34.35 -12.89 -7.37
C ASP A 36 -33.78 -14.30 -7.12
N PRO A 37 -34.61 -15.31 -6.81
CA PRO A 37 -34.21 -16.70 -6.65
C PRO A 37 -33.57 -17.31 -7.92
N SER A 38 -33.82 -16.74 -9.09
CA SER A 38 -33.25 -17.23 -10.37
C SER A 38 -31.72 -17.13 -10.43
N GLY A 39 -31.10 -16.42 -9.50
CA GLY A 39 -29.65 -16.20 -9.50
C GLY A 39 -29.21 -15.10 -10.45
N THR A 40 -30.14 -14.28 -10.97
CA THR A 40 -29.80 -13.04 -11.67
C THR A 40 -29.16 -12.08 -10.67
N LEU A 41 -27.83 -12.11 -10.64
CA LEU A 41 -26.96 -11.32 -9.77
C LEU A 41 -27.32 -9.83 -9.86
N SER A 42 -28.08 -9.33 -8.90
CA SER A 42 -28.34 -7.90 -8.76
C SER A 42 -27.01 -7.17 -8.57
N ALA A 43 -26.80 -6.10 -9.34
CA ALA A 43 -25.54 -5.39 -9.47
C ALA A 43 -25.00 -4.82 -8.14
N GLU A 44 -25.86 -4.67 -7.14
CA GLU A 44 -25.56 -4.05 -5.84
C GLU A 44 -24.65 -4.91 -4.97
N TRP A 45 -24.86 -6.24 -4.92
CA TRP A 45 -23.95 -7.13 -4.17
C TRP A 45 -22.59 -7.30 -4.83
N LYS A 46 -22.57 -7.25 -6.16
CA LYS A 46 -21.30 -7.25 -6.89
C LYS A 46 -20.52 -5.97 -6.57
N ARG A 47 -21.21 -4.85 -6.41
CA ARG A 47 -20.60 -3.57 -6.03
C ARG A 47 -20.07 -3.60 -4.59
N GLU A 48 -20.88 -4.06 -3.63
CA GLU A 48 -20.47 -4.08 -2.22
C GLU A 48 -19.26 -4.98 -1.95
N VAL A 49 -19.19 -6.14 -2.61
CA VAL A 49 -18.02 -7.03 -2.52
C VAL A 49 -16.76 -6.36 -3.10
N LEU A 50 -16.90 -5.71 -4.26
CA LEU A 50 -15.79 -5.00 -4.89
C LEU A 50 -15.32 -3.79 -4.07
N GLU A 51 -16.24 -3.05 -3.44
CA GLU A 51 -15.90 -1.94 -2.54
C GLU A 51 -15.15 -2.42 -1.30
N GLN A 52 -15.57 -3.54 -0.69
CA GLN A 52 -14.83 -4.12 0.43
C GLN A 52 -13.42 -4.62 0.04
N GLU A 53 -13.26 -5.20 -1.14
CA GLU A 53 -11.94 -5.62 -1.64
C GLU A 53 -11.04 -4.42 -1.96
N GLU A 54 -11.61 -3.35 -2.51
CA GLU A 54 -10.89 -2.11 -2.78
C GLU A 54 -10.45 -1.44 -1.47
N GLU A 55 -11.33 -1.33 -0.48
CA GLU A 55 -11.02 -0.83 0.87
C GLU A 55 -9.86 -1.57 1.52
N LYS A 56 -9.89 -2.90 1.48
CA LYS A 56 -8.79 -3.74 1.99
C LYS A 56 -7.49 -3.51 1.23
N SER A 57 -7.59 -3.19 -0.06
CA SER A 57 -6.44 -2.90 -0.92
C SER A 57 -5.95 -1.45 -0.84
N LYS A 58 -6.71 -0.51 -0.25
CA LYS A 58 -6.31 0.90 -0.10
C LYS A 58 -5.23 1.08 0.98
N ARG A 59 -5.35 0.39 2.12
CA ARG A 59 -4.41 0.53 3.24
C ARG A 59 -2.98 0.12 2.88
N PRO A 60 -2.74 -1.08 2.30
CA PRO A 60 -1.39 -1.50 1.92
C PRO A 60 -0.80 -0.60 0.82
N ARG A 61 -1.65 -0.09 -0.08
CA ARG A 61 -1.22 0.86 -1.14
C ARG A 61 -0.79 2.21 -0.56
N GLY A 62 -1.47 2.69 0.47
CA GLY A 62 -1.09 3.92 1.18
C GLY A 62 0.25 3.77 1.90
N GLU A 63 0.39 2.69 2.66
CA GLU A 63 1.63 2.35 3.39
C GLU A 63 2.81 2.17 2.43
N TRP A 64 2.62 1.45 1.32
CA TRP A 64 3.65 1.27 0.29
C TRP A 64 4.11 2.61 -0.30
N LYS A 65 3.18 3.51 -0.63
CA LYS A 65 3.52 4.85 -1.16
C LYS A 65 4.31 5.68 -0.17
N ALA A 66 3.97 5.62 1.12
CA ALA A 66 4.71 6.32 2.17
C ALA A 66 6.13 5.76 2.29
N LEU A 67 6.26 4.43 2.32
CA LEU A 67 7.55 3.75 2.45
C LEU A 67 8.47 4.02 1.24
N THR A 68 7.93 4.07 0.02
CA THR A 68 8.68 4.44 -1.18
C THR A 68 9.25 5.84 -1.07
N ARG A 69 8.44 6.82 -0.63
CA ARG A 69 8.90 8.20 -0.46
C ARG A 69 10.01 8.31 0.59
N ASP A 70 9.86 7.60 1.71
CA ASP A 70 10.87 7.57 2.76
C ASP A 70 12.18 6.94 2.27
N LEU A 71 12.09 5.85 1.50
CA LEU A 71 13.25 5.21 0.89
C LEU A 71 13.98 6.17 -0.06
N GLU A 72 13.26 6.88 -0.91
CA GLU A 72 13.85 7.86 -1.83
C GLU A 72 14.60 8.97 -1.09
N MET A 73 14.03 9.50 0.00
CA MET A 73 14.71 10.48 0.85
C MET A 73 15.98 9.91 1.49
N LYS A 74 15.92 8.68 2.01
CA LYS A 74 17.08 8.01 2.63
C LYS A 74 18.18 7.68 1.63
N VAL A 75 17.83 7.31 0.41
CA VAL A 75 18.79 7.13 -0.68
C VAL A 75 19.51 8.43 -0.99
N HIS A 76 18.80 9.56 -1.02
CA HIS A 76 19.41 10.86 -1.23
C HIS A 76 20.33 11.26 -0.06
N GLU A 77 19.89 11.05 1.18
CA GLU A 77 20.69 11.30 2.38
C GLU A 77 22.00 10.51 2.37
N LEU A 78 21.94 9.22 2.03
CA LEU A 78 23.13 8.38 1.89
C LEU A 78 24.08 8.87 0.81
N LYS A 79 23.54 9.37 -0.32
CA LYS A 79 24.35 9.94 -1.39
C LYS A 79 25.13 11.17 -0.91
N LEU A 80 24.46 12.10 -0.23
CA LEU A 80 25.10 13.30 0.31
C LEU A 80 26.18 12.97 1.35
N LEU A 81 25.88 12.04 2.27
CA LEU A 81 26.84 11.58 3.28
C LEU A 81 28.07 10.95 2.63
N LYS A 82 27.88 10.14 1.59
CA LYS A 82 28.98 9.56 0.82
C LYS A 82 29.87 10.65 0.20
N GLU A 83 29.27 11.64 -0.47
CA GLU A 83 30.01 12.75 -1.09
C GLU A 83 30.81 13.55 -0.04
N GLN A 84 30.23 13.80 1.14
CA GLN A 84 30.94 14.48 2.24
C GLN A 84 32.12 13.66 2.77
N VAL A 85 31.94 12.36 2.97
CA VAL A 85 33.01 11.47 3.45
C VAL A 85 34.12 11.35 2.44
N GLU A 86 33.80 11.20 1.15
CA GLU A 86 34.79 11.15 0.07
C GLU A 86 35.56 12.47 -0.04
N GLY A 87 34.88 13.62 0.01
CA GLY A 87 35.53 14.93 -0.02
C GLY A 87 36.42 15.19 1.20
N SER A 88 35.93 14.87 2.41
CA SER A 88 36.67 15.09 3.66
C SER A 88 37.86 14.13 3.81
N ASN A 89 37.67 12.85 3.48
CA ASN A 89 38.75 11.87 3.58
C ASN A 89 39.80 12.07 2.49
N ALA A 90 39.43 12.35 1.24
CA ALA A 90 40.41 12.55 0.17
C ALA A 90 41.29 13.77 0.45
N ALA A 91 40.68 14.89 0.88
CA ALA A 91 41.42 16.10 1.23
C ALA A 91 42.34 15.87 2.44
N ARG A 92 41.83 15.25 3.52
CA ARG A 92 42.60 15.00 4.74
C ARG A 92 43.72 13.98 4.54
N ILE A 93 43.49 12.93 3.75
CA ILE A 93 44.54 11.94 3.44
C ILE A 93 45.62 12.58 2.57
N GLY A 94 45.25 13.43 1.60
CA GLY A 94 46.20 14.15 0.76
C GLY A 94 47.15 15.02 1.57
N THR A 95 46.63 15.81 2.52
CA THR A 95 47.47 16.64 3.39
C THR A 95 48.39 15.80 4.27
N GLN A 96 47.87 14.72 4.87
CA GLN A 96 48.66 13.82 5.71
C GLN A 96 49.79 13.13 4.93
N VAL A 97 49.54 12.75 3.67
CA VAL A 97 50.57 12.13 2.82
C VAL A 97 51.68 13.12 2.49
N GLU A 98 51.36 14.38 2.16
CA GLU A 98 52.40 15.37 1.88
C GLU A 98 53.22 15.77 3.12
N GLU A 99 52.59 15.91 4.28
CA GLU A 99 53.31 16.12 5.53
C GLU A 99 54.29 14.97 5.83
N LEU A 100 53.84 13.72 5.64
CA LEU A 100 54.69 12.54 5.83
C LEU A 100 55.84 12.49 4.82
N LYS A 101 55.61 12.81 3.55
CA LYS A 101 56.67 12.88 2.53
C LYS A 101 57.69 13.95 2.86
N GLN A 102 57.26 15.14 3.30
CA GLN A 102 58.17 16.19 3.72
C GLN A 102 59.00 15.75 4.92
N GLY A 103 58.37 15.12 5.92
CA GLY A 103 59.08 14.57 7.08
C GLY A 103 60.13 13.52 6.72
N ILE A 104 59.85 12.66 5.72
CA ILE A 104 60.85 11.70 5.20
C ILE A 104 62.03 12.45 4.58
N ASN A 105 61.79 13.43 3.71
CA ASN A 105 62.86 14.21 3.08
C ASN A 105 63.74 14.96 4.10
N ASP A 106 63.12 15.54 5.12
CA ASP A 106 63.83 16.27 6.17
C ASP A 106 64.73 15.33 6.99
N LEU A 107 64.26 14.11 7.28
CA LEU A 107 65.03 13.08 7.97
C LEU A 107 66.16 12.51 7.11
N GLU A 108 65.91 12.27 5.82
CA GLU A 108 66.94 11.83 4.86
C GLU A 108 68.04 12.87 4.69
N SER A 109 67.71 14.16 4.75
CA SER A 109 68.68 15.26 4.66
C SER A 109 69.52 15.44 5.93
N ALA A 110 69.12 14.82 7.04
CA ALA A 110 69.78 14.91 8.34
C ALA A 110 70.78 13.75 8.60
N ILE A 111 70.94 12.83 7.63
CA ILE A 111 71.85 11.68 7.66
C ILE A 111 72.96 11.90 6.64
#